data_AF-A0A954K303-F1
#
_entry.id   AF-A0A954K303-F1
#
_cell.length_a   1.000
_cell.length_b   1.000
_cell.length_c   1.000
_cell.angle_alpha   90.00
_cell.angle_beta   90.00
_cell.angle_gamma   90.00
#
_symmetry.space_group_name_H-M   'P 1'
#
loop_
_entity.id
_entity.type
_entity.pdbx_description
1 polymer ?
#
loop_
_entity_poly.entity_id
_entity_poly.type
_entity_poly.pdbx_seq_one_letter_code
_entity_poly.pdbx_strand_id
1 'polypeptide(L)'
;MYRLGRFSLFALSYLLIVVTSAGAELPNPVLKSVFPPGGQTGSAIEVTVAGTGLDEVSRLICSLPEISTEKIAQNRFRITIPKSVPVGACDLRVFCRNGLSSPRTFFIGNRSDLLEVEPNETVSSAQTASLDITLNGRIEKKGDVDCFQFSARQGQRVIIECWAERIDSSLRAIVEVYDAGGRRLAVNRGYFCIDPLINFPVPADGTYIVTVFDLVYSGRPDHFYRLDIDSGPRMLFSVPSAIPRGTTSQVSIYGWNLGKLQNQSIPEIAGSNASEVERQQLELGIVKQQEQSQKNRRRSLTANGLETLAVTVTPPAENQAPFFPIRTRSEQAGIDGFTFHLEGCHAPLRIGLSDVPVLREQKSHQSPDTAQEIRCPSEVSGQLIAGNEQDWYAIQARRGEVLWFEALGQRIGSPVDLDISLFDASAGKTLKQFSDEVKNIAGKKFPTSHLDPAGKWIVPEDGRYLIMIRNLRGGLKDDPRRVYRFSIGRQEPEFQL
;
A
#
# COMPACT_ATOMS: atom_id res chain seq x y z
N MET A 1 -21.79 -29.43 84.88
CA MET A 1 -20.67 -29.85 84.01
C MET A 1 -21.23 -30.50 82.76
N TYR A 2 -21.35 -29.77 81.65
CA TYR A 2 -21.89 -30.29 80.39
C TYR A 2 -20.81 -30.29 79.30
N ARG A 3 -20.72 -31.42 78.62
CA ARG A 3 -19.73 -31.82 77.61
C ARG A 3 -19.76 -30.90 76.37
N LEU A 4 -18.58 -30.50 75.89
CA LEU A 4 -18.41 -29.91 74.56
C LEU A 4 -18.65 -30.98 73.48
N GLY A 5 -19.56 -30.66 72.56
CA GLY A 5 -19.89 -31.47 71.39
C GLY A 5 -18.82 -31.40 70.30
N ARG A 6 -18.65 -32.54 69.63
CA ARG A 6 -17.80 -32.78 68.47
C ARG A 6 -18.13 -31.81 67.32
N PHE A 7 -17.18 -30.96 66.94
CA PHE A 7 -17.16 -30.34 65.61
C PHE A 7 -16.32 -31.21 64.66
N SER A 8 -16.93 -31.54 63.53
CA SER A 8 -16.49 -32.53 62.54
C SER A 8 -15.24 -32.09 61.78
N LEU A 9 -14.19 -32.92 61.80
CA LEU A 9 -12.96 -32.77 61.00
C LEU A 9 -13.20 -32.84 59.47
N PHE A 10 -14.43 -33.10 59.01
CA PHE A 10 -14.76 -33.18 57.59
C PHE A 10 -14.93 -31.83 56.88
N ALA A 11 -15.10 -30.72 57.62
CA ALA A 11 -15.26 -29.40 57.00
C ALA A 11 -13.93 -28.77 56.55
N LEU A 12 -12.80 -29.19 57.14
CA LEU A 12 -11.48 -28.63 56.82
C LEU A 12 -10.81 -29.32 55.62
N SER A 13 -11.21 -30.56 55.31
CA SER A 13 -10.70 -31.33 54.16
C SER A 13 -11.40 -30.95 52.85
N TYR A 14 -12.63 -30.44 52.89
CA TYR A 14 -13.34 -29.97 51.69
C TYR A 14 -12.93 -28.54 51.27
N LEU A 15 -12.36 -27.75 52.18
CA LEU A 15 -11.84 -26.41 51.87
C LEU A 15 -10.45 -26.44 51.19
N LEU A 16 -9.80 -27.61 51.13
CA LEU A 16 -8.47 -27.83 50.53
C LEU A 16 -8.51 -28.49 49.13
N ILE A 17 -9.71 -28.80 48.60
CA ILE A 17 -9.90 -29.40 47.26
C ILE A 17 -10.62 -28.42 46.30
N VAL A 18 -10.64 -27.13 46.64
CA VAL A 18 -10.78 -26.07 45.63
C VAL A 18 -9.42 -25.40 45.48
N VAL A 19 -8.39 -26.21 45.24
CA VAL A 19 -7.33 -25.76 44.34
C VAL A 19 -8.04 -25.62 43.01
N THR A 20 -8.56 -24.42 42.74
CA THR A 20 -8.73 -24.00 41.36
C THR A 20 -7.41 -24.32 40.71
N SER A 21 -7.38 -25.35 39.87
CA SER A 21 -6.42 -25.44 38.79
C SER A 21 -6.67 -24.19 37.96
N ALA A 22 -6.11 -23.08 38.43
CA ALA A 22 -5.72 -21.97 37.59
C ALA A 22 -4.76 -22.64 36.61
N GLY A 23 -5.32 -23.13 35.50
CA GLY A 23 -4.51 -23.50 34.37
C GLY A 23 -3.67 -22.26 34.10
N ALA A 24 -2.37 -22.36 34.37
CA ALA A 24 -1.45 -21.31 34.03
C ALA A 24 -1.52 -21.19 32.50
N GLU A 25 -2.36 -20.28 32.03
CA GLU A 25 -2.45 -19.96 30.61
C GLU A 25 -1.05 -19.48 30.23
N LEU A 26 -0.42 -20.21 29.30
CA LEU A 26 0.89 -19.83 28.82
C LEU A 26 0.80 -18.40 28.27
N PRO A 27 1.79 -17.54 28.54
CA PRO A 27 1.70 -16.15 28.11
C PRO A 27 1.60 -16.10 26.58
N ASN A 28 0.64 -15.33 26.06
CA ASN A 28 0.43 -15.21 24.63
C ASN A 28 1.72 -14.73 23.93
N PRO A 29 2.33 -15.51 23.04
CA PRO A 29 3.56 -15.11 22.36
C PRO A 29 3.31 -13.95 21.40
N VAL A 30 4.06 -12.86 21.56
CA VAL A 30 3.99 -11.67 20.71
C VAL A 30 5.37 -11.38 20.14
N LEU A 31 5.51 -11.48 18.82
CA LEU A 31 6.72 -11.08 18.11
C LEU A 31 6.67 -9.57 17.88
N LYS A 32 7.53 -8.83 18.59
CA LYS A 32 7.58 -7.36 18.52
C LYS A 32 8.52 -6.85 17.44
N SER A 33 9.66 -7.52 17.23
CA SER A 33 10.61 -7.14 16.19
C SER A 33 11.32 -8.33 15.58
N VAL A 34 11.66 -8.18 14.30
CA VAL A 34 12.67 -8.96 13.58
C VAL A 34 13.65 -7.93 13.03
N PHE A 35 14.93 -8.06 13.35
CA PHE A 35 15.94 -7.10 12.93
C PHE A 35 17.16 -7.78 12.31
N PRO A 36 17.59 -7.41 11.10
CA PRO A 36 16.99 -6.40 10.22
C PRO A 36 15.55 -6.75 9.78
N PRO A 37 14.67 -5.75 9.56
CA PRO A 37 13.25 -5.98 9.26
C PRO A 37 12.96 -6.32 7.77
N GLY A 38 14.00 -6.68 7.01
CA GLY A 38 13.86 -7.05 5.61
C GLY A 38 15.19 -7.53 5.02
N GLY A 39 15.19 -7.83 3.72
CA GLY A 39 16.39 -8.23 3.01
C GLY A 39 16.24 -8.22 1.48
N GLN A 40 17.36 -8.22 0.78
CA GLN A 40 17.42 -8.23 -0.68
C GLN A 40 17.06 -9.61 -1.27
N THR A 41 16.32 -9.64 -2.38
CA THR A 41 16.13 -10.85 -3.19
C THR A 41 17.47 -11.48 -3.59
N GLY A 42 17.60 -12.80 -3.46
CA GLY A 42 18.84 -13.52 -3.81
C GLY A 42 19.92 -13.46 -2.74
N SER A 43 19.60 -13.02 -1.51
CA SER A 43 20.56 -12.89 -0.40
C SER A 43 20.25 -13.86 0.75
N ALA A 44 21.20 -13.96 1.68
CA ALA A 44 20.99 -14.56 2.99
C ALA A 44 21.34 -13.53 4.07
N ILE A 45 20.46 -13.37 5.06
CA ILE A 45 20.59 -12.37 6.11
C ILE A 45 20.40 -13.00 7.48
N GLU A 46 21.21 -12.58 8.45
CA GLU A 46 21.01 -12.96 9.85
C GLU A 46 20.11 -11.95 10.54
N VAL A 47 19.07 -12.45 11.19
CA VAL A 47 18.09 -11.66 11.92
C VAL A 47 18.05 -12.07 13.39
N THR A 48 17.75 -11.10 14.25
CA THR A 48 17.42 -11.30 15.66
C THR A 48 15.94 -11.03 15.87
N VAL A 49 15.28 -11.89 16.64
CA VAL A 49 13.86 -11.74 17.00
C VAL A 49 13.73 -11.31 18.46
N ALA A 50 12.77 -10.43 18.75
CA ALA A 50 12.45 -10.03 20.12
C ALA A 50 10.95 -9.86 20.32
N GLY A 51 10.49 -10.07 21.55
CA GLY A 51 9.07 -10.11 21.86
C GLY A 51 8.76 -10.48 23.31
N THR A 52 7.50 -10.77 23.60
CA THR A 52 7.02 -11.21 24.92
C THR A 52 6.42 -12.60 24.81
N GLY A 53 6.57 -13.43 25.85
CA GLY A 53 6.09 -14.82 25.82
C GLY A 53 6.83 -15.72 24.82
N LEU A 54 8.04 -15.35 24.39
CA LEU A 54 8.85 -16.11 23.43
C LEU A 54 9.80 -17.10 24.13
N ASP A 55 9.23 -18.01 24.94
CA ASP A 55 10.03 -18.97 25.70
C ASP A 55 10.48 -20.13 24.82
N GLU A 56 11.75 -20.52 24.87
CA GLU A 56 12.29 -21.65 24.09
C GLU A 56 11.97 -21.55 22.58
N VAL A 57 12.25 -20.39 21.97
CA VAL A 57 12.11 -20.15 20.53
C VAL A 57 12.77 -21.27 19.73
N SER A 58 12.00 -21.95 18.88
CA SER A 58 12.46 -23.15 18.15
C SER A 58 12.53 -22.94 16.64
N ARG A 59 11.56 -22.22 16.05
CA ARG A 59 11.51 -21.96 14.61
C ARG A 59 11.07 -20.53 14.32
N LEU A 60 11.56 -20.00 13.22
CA LEU A 60 10.99 -18.84 12.52
C LEU A 60 10.20 -19.40 11.33
N ILE A 61 9.03 -18.85 11.04
CA ILE A 61 8.13 -19.31 9.97
C ILE A 61 7.84 -18.11 9.09
N CYS A 62 8.06 -18.25 7.79
CA CYS A 62 7.69 -17.24 6.80
C CYS A 62 6.37 -17.63 6.12
N SER A 63 5.53 -16.65 5.81
CA SER A 63 4.32 -16.87 5.00
C SER A 63 4.63 -17.22 3.54
N LEU A 64 5.84 -16.92 3.07
CA LEU A 64 6.35 -17.34 1.77
C LEU A 64 7.11 -18.66 1.90
N PRO A 65 6.59 -19.79 1.36
CA PRO A 65 7.23 -21.10 1.48
C PRO A 65 8.59 -21.18 0.76
N GLU A 66 8.84 -20.32 -0.22
CA GLU A 66 10.12 -20.23 -0.94
C GLU A 66 11.25 -19.67 -0.07
N ILE A 67 10.92 -18.93 0.99
CA ILE A 67 11.90 -18.36 1.91
C ILE A 67 12.21 -19.39 3.00
N SER A 68 13.48 -19.80 3.09
CA SER A 68 13.93 -20.71 4.13
C SER A 68 14.51 -19.97 5.33
N THR A 69 14.26 -20.50 6.53
CA THR A 69 14.80 -19.96 7.77
C THR A 69 15.54 -21.05 8.56
N GLU A 70 16.73 -20.74 9.06
CA GLU A 70 17.57 -21.63 9.87
C GLU A 70 17.85 -20.99 11.23
N LYS A 71 17.69 -21.73 12.33
CA LYS A 71 18.04 -21.24 13.66
C LYS A 71 19.55 -21.35 13.86
N ILE A 72 20.21 -20.22 14.13
CA ILE A 72 21.67 -20.16 14.31
C ILE A 72 22.09 -19.95 15.77
N ALA A 73 21.26 -19.32 16.58
CA ALA A 73 21.46 -19.19 18.03
C ALA A 73 20.13 -18.96 18.76
N GLN A 74 20.18 -18.69 20.06
CA GLN A 74 19.00 -18.23 20.79
C GLN A 74 18.50 -16.92 20.16
N ASN A 75 17.23 -16.91 19.76
CA ASN A 75 16.56 -15.77 19.12
C ASN A 75 17.24 -15.22 17.85
N ARG A 76 18.16 -15.99 17.23
CA ARG A 76 18.82 -15.60 15.98
C ARG A 76 18.59 -16.64 14.90
N PHE A 77 18.28 -16.15 13.71
CA PHE A 77 17.96 -16.96 12.56
C PHE A 77 18.69 -16.43 11.33
N ARG A 78 19.05 -17.33 10.41
CA ARG A 78 19.42 -16.99 9.04
C ARG A 78 18.17 -17.14 8.16
N ILE A 79 17.85 -16.10 7.42
CA ILE A 79 16.80 -16.10 6.39
C ILE A 79 17.52 -16.14 5.03
N THR A 80 17.14 -17.06 4.17
CA THR A 80 17.62 -17.13 2.78
C THR A 80 16.47 -16.82 1.83
N ILE A 81 16.67 -15.80 1.00
CA ILE A 81 15.66 -15.25 0.09
C ILE A 81 16.09 -15.61 -1.33
N PRO A 82 15.43 -16.56 -2.02
CA PRO A 82 15.73 -16.85 -3.41
C PRO A 82 15.53 -15.64 -4.33
N LYS A 83 16.28 -15.58 -5.44
CA LYS A 83 16.12 -14.51 -6.44
C LYS A 83 14.76 -14.51 -7.14
N SER A 84 14.06 -15.65 -7.15
CA SER A 84 12.72 -15.79 -7.73
C SER A 84 11.61 -15.21 -6.86
N VAL A 85 11.89 -14.90 -5.59
CA VAL A 85 10.89 -14.31 -4.70
C VAL A 85 10.60 -12.88 -5.14
N PRO A 86 9.33 -12.51 -5.38
CA PRO A 86 8.97 -11.16 -5.77
C PRO A 86 9.24 -10.16 -4.64
N VAL A 87 9.46 -8.91 -5.03
CA VAL A 87 9.62 -7.79 -4.10
C VAL A 87 8.30 -7.53 -3.37
N GLY A 88 8.39 -7.27 -2.06
CA GLY A 88 7.30 -6.81 -1.22
C GLY A 88 7.26 -7.47 0.16
N ALA A 89 6.15 -7.31 0.87
CA ALA A 89 5.99 -7.74 2.25
C ALA A 89 5.69 -9.24 2.38
N CYS A 90 6.20 -9.87 3.44
CA CYS A 90 5.76 -11.18 3.91
C CYS A 90 5.65 -11.15 5.44
N ASP A 91 5.04 -12.18 6.02
CA ASP A 91 4.88 -12.29 7.47
C ASP A 91 5.88 -13.29 8.04
N LEU A 92 6.53 -12.91 9.13
CA LEU A 92 7.32 -13.81 9.98
C LEU A 92 6.57 -14.10 11.28
N ARG A 93 6.63 -15.35 11.73
CA ARG A 93 6.12 -15.80 13.03
C ARG A 93 7.16 -16.65 13.74
N VAL A 94 7.23 -16.53 15.06
CA VAL A 94 8.07 -17.40 15.89
C VAL A 94 7.22 -18.52 16.45
N PHE A 95 7.72 -19.75 16.34
CA PHE A 95 7.19 -20.90 17.07
C PHE A 95 8.05 -21.15 18.31
N CYS A 96 7.44 -21.07 19.48
CA CYS A 96 8.08 -21.19 20.78
C CYS A 96 7.28 -22.16 21.68
N ARG A 97 7.73 -22.39 22.91
CA ARG A 97 7.03 -23.26 23.88
C ARG A 97 5.60 -22.80 24.17
N ASN A 98 5.35 -21.48 24.10
CA ASN A 98 4.04 -20.89 24.35
C ASN A 98 3.13 -20.86 23.11
N GLY A 99 3.57 -21.45 21.99
CA GLY A 99 2.81 -21.55 20.75
C GLY A 99 3.35 -20.68 19.62
N LEU A 100 2.45 -20.24 18.75
CA LEU A 100 2.77 -19.43 17.57
C LEU A 100 2.55 -17.95 17.87
N SER A 101 3.55 -17.13 17.62
CA SER A 101 3.45 -15.69 17.86
C SER A 101 2.47 -14.98 16.92
N SER A 102 2.11 -13.74 17.28
CA SER A 102 1.63 -12.75 16.30
C SER A 102 2.59 -12.64 15.11
N PRO A 103 2.10 -12.33 13.88
CA PRO A 103 2.96 -12.04 12.75
C PRO A 103 3.75 -10.75 12.95
N ARG A 104 4.86 -10.64 12.21
CA ARG A 104 5.61 -9.41 12.03
C ARG A 104 5.99 -9.27 10.56
N THR A 105 5.69 -8.12 9.97
CA THR A 105 6.05 -7.84 8.57
C THR A 105 7.56 -7.88 8.37
N PHE A 106 7.99 -8.52 7.28
CA PHE A 106 9.36 -8.54 6.79
C PHE A 106 9.36 -8.17 5.31
N PHE A 107 10.17 -7.18 4.93
CA PHE A 107 10.13 -6.63 3.57
C PHE A 107 11.25 -7.18 2.69
N ILE A 108 10.89 -7.72 1.54
CA ILE A 108 11.82 -8.22 0.53
C ILE A 108 12.05 -7.12 -0.50
N GLY A 109 13.27 -6.58 -0.54
CA GLY A 109 13.66 -5.50 -1.44
C GLY A 109 14.51 -5.96 -2.63
N ASN A 110 14.72 -5.07 -3.60
CA ASN A 110 15.61 -5.29 -4.75
C ASN A 110 16.82 -4.32 -4.76
N ARG A 111 17.13 -3.71 -3.62
CA ARG A 111 18.32 -2.90 -3.37
C ARG A 111 19.22 -3.65 -2.41
N SER A 112 20.51 -3.38 -2.47
CA SER A 112 21.45 -3.94 -1.49
C SER A 112 21.12 -3.40 -0.09
N ASP A 113 21.21 -4.25 0.92
CA ASP A 113 21.02 -3.82 2.30
C ASP A 113 22.33 -3.32 2.92
N LEU A 114 22.25 -2.25 3.71
CA LEU A 114 23.30 -1.80 4.61
C LEU A 114 22.73 -1.73 6.02
N LEU A 115 23.44 -2.31 6.99
CA LEU A 115 23.09 -2.18 8.39
C LEU A 115 23.65 -0.86 8.93
N GLU A 116 22.89 -0.19 9.78
CA GLU A 116 23.43 0.94 10.53
C GLU A 116 24.64 0.54 11.38
N VAL A 117 25.55 1.47 11.59
CA VAL A 117 26.70 1.34 12.48
C VAL A 117 26.78 2.59 13.33
N GLU A 118 26.55 2.40 14.63
CA GLU A 118 26.66 3.43 15.66
C GLU A 118 28.12 3.63 16.11
N PRO A 119 28.53 4.85 16.54
CA PRO A 119 27.73 6.09 16.61
C PRO A 119 27.58 6.78 15.25
N ASN A 120 26.37 7.22 14.90
CA ASN A 120 26.09 7.98 13.66
C ASN A 120 25.22 9.23 13.90
N GLU A 121 25.22 9.80 15.11
CA GLU A 121 24.21 10.78 15.53
C GLU A 121 24.46 12.23 15.10
N THR A 122 25.53 12.47 14.35
CA THR A 122 25.94 13.81 13.93
C THR A 122 26.33 13.83 12.47
N VAL A 123 26.31 15.02 11.86
CA VAL A 123 26.84 15.26 10.51
C VAL A 123 28.27 14.72 10.35
N SER A 124 29.13 14.90 11.37
CA SER A 124 30.52 14.42 11.34
C SER A 124 30.69 12.92 11.50
N SER A 125 29.73 12.24 12.15
CA SER A 125 29.73 10.78 12.33
C SER A 125 28.79 10.07 11.36
N ALA A 126 28.21 10.80 10.39
CA ALA A 126 27.22 10.25 9.47
C ALA A 126 27.79 9.05 8.70
N GLN A 127 27.06 7.93 8.75
CA GLN A 127 27.49 6.71 8.07
C GLN A 127 27.39 6.90 6.55
N THR A 128 28.46 6.54 5.84
CA THR A 128 28.49 6.68 4.38
C THR A 128 27.69 5.57 3.72
N ALA A 129 26.78 5.94 2.81
CA ALA A 129 25.96 5.06 2.01
C ALA A 129 26.12 5.39 0.52
N SER A 130 26.14 4.37 -0.34
CA SER A 130 26.00 4.57 -1.79
C SER A 130 24.54 4.88 -2.13
N LEU A 131 24.29 5.44 -3.32
CA LEU A 131 22.94 5.44 -3.89
C LEU A 131 22.49 4.00 -4.21
N ASP A 132 21.18 3.84 -4.35
CA ASP A 132 20.50 2.59 -4.71
C ASP A 132 20.66 1.49 -3.64
N ILE A 133 20.52 1.91 -2.38
CA ILE A 133 20.68 1.08 -1.19
C ILE A 133 19.47 1.17 -0.26
N THR A 134 19.26 0.14 0.55
CA THR A 134 18.33 0.16 1.68
C THR A 134 19.10 0.05 2.99
N LEU A 135 18.97 1.05 3.83
CA LEU A 135 19.54 1.09 5.17
C LEU A 135 18.57 0.44 6.16
N ASN A 136 19.06 -0.42 7.04
CA ASN A 136 18.29 -1.00 8.13
C ASN A 136 18.81 -0.40 9.43
N GLY A 137 17.93 0.30 10.15
CA GLY A 137 18.32 0.98 11.38
C GLY A 137 17.27 0.96 12.47
N ARG A 138 17.64 1.48 13.63
CA ARG A 138 16.87 1.46 14.87
C ARG A 138 17.17 2.70 15.70
N ILE A 139 16.13 3.49 15.94
CA ILE A 139 16.17 4.61 16.90
C ILE A 139 16.05 4.03 18.31
N GLU A 140 17.15 3.54 18.88
CA GLU A 140 17.14 2.67 20.07
C GLU A 140 16.93 3.43 21.38
N LYS A 141 17.41 4.67 21.44
CA LYS A 141 17.51 5.46 22.69
C LYS A 141 16.83 6.82 22.55
N LYS A 142 16.47 7.42 23.68
CA LYS A 142 15.85 8.75 23.71
C LYS A 142 16.79 9.79 23.11
N GLY A 143 16.28 10.62 22.20
CA GLY A 143 17.08 11.66 21.52
C GLY A 143 17.96 11.15 20.38
N ASP A 144 17.84 9.88 20.02
CA ASP A 144 18.61 9.26 18.95
C ASP A 144 18.20 9.77 17.56
N VAL A 145 19.19 9.99 16.71
CA VAL A 145 19.06 10.58 15.39
C VAL A 145 20.07 9.94 14.46
N ASP A 146 19.65 9.05 13.59
CA ASP A 146 20.59 8.38 12.71
C ASP A 146 20.93 9.28 11.52
N CYS A 147 22.22 9.55 11.29
CA CYS A 147 22.69 10.34 10.15
C CYS A 147 23.39 9.46 9.11
N PHE A 148 22.97 9.59 7.85
CA PHE A 148 23.59 8.92 6.70
C PHE A 148 24.01 9.95 5.66
N GLN A 149 25.16 9.76 5.03
CA GLN A 149 25.62 10.63 3.94
C GLN A 149 25.70 9.87 2.62
N PHE A 150 25.29 10.53 1.53
CA PHE A 150 25.34 10.00 0.17
C PHE A 150 25.74 11.09 -0.82
N SER A 151 26.39 10.70 -1.92
CA SER A 151 26.74 11.62 -3.01
C SER A 151 25.75 11.51 -4.17
N ALA A 152 25.35 12.65 -4.73
CA ALA A 152 24.46 12.71 -5.88
C ALA A 152 24.84 13.85 -6.83
N ARG A 153 24.37 13.75 -8.07
CA ARG A 153 24.62 14.74 -9.13
C ARG A 153 23.40 15.62 -9.38
N GLN A 154 23.64 16.88 -9.70
CA GLN A 154 22.63 17.86 -10.08
C GLN A 154 21.66 17.28 -11.12
N GLY A 155 20.37 17.50 -10.90
CA GLY A 155 19.31 17.03 -11.79
C GLY A 155 18.98 15.54 -11.65
N GLN A 156 19.75 14.75 -10.90
CA GLN A 156 19.30 13.42 -10.48
C GLN A 156 18.07 13.55 -9.59
N ARG A 157 17.16 12.59 -9.68
CA ARG A 157 16.02 12.47 -8.78
C ARG A 157 16.26 11.28 -7.85
N VAL A 158 16.59 11.60 -6.61
CA VAL A 158 16.76 10.61 -5.54
C VAL A 158 15.45 10.56 -4.76
N ILE A 159 14.96 9.36 -4.50
CA ILE A 159 13.79 9.12 -3.66
C ILE A 159 14.31 8.55 -2.35
N ILE A 160 13.92 9.20 -1.27
CA ILE A 160 14.29 8.84 0.09
C ILE A 160 13.01 8.43 0.79
N GLU A 161 12.84 7.14 1.07
CA GLU A 161 11.63 6.60 1.67
C GLU A 161 11.98 5.83 2.93
N CYS A 162 11.35 6.19 4.05
CA CYS A 162 11.48 5.45 5.30
C CYS A 162 10.22 4.59 5.51
N TRP A 163 10.43 3.29 5.59
CA TRP A 163 9.43 2.31 5.97
C TRP A 163 9.54 2.07 7.48
N ALA A 164 8.46 2.36 8.19
CA ALA A 164 8.36 2.09 9.62
C ALA A 164 7.01 1.43 9.92
N GLU A 165 5.92 2.19 9.88
CA GLU A 165 4.57 1.70 10.16
C GLU A 165 4.16 0.60 9.16
N ARG A 166 4.57 0.71 7.89
CA ARG A 166 4.27 -0.32 6.88
C ARG A 166 5.00 -1.64 7.11
N ILE A 167 6.11 -1.61 7.85
CA ILE A 167 6.84 -2.79 8.32
C ILE A 167 6.60 -3.02 9.81
N ASP A 168 5.48 -2.51 10.34
CA ASP A 168 4.99 -2.89 11.66
C ASP A 168 5.87 -2.41 12.83
N SER A 169 6.67 -1.36 12.59
CA SER A 169 7.45 -0.63 13.59
C SER A 169 6.59 0.37 14.35
N SER A 170 6.95 0.61 15.63
CA SER A 170 6.34 1.65 16.46
C SER A 170 6.90 3.05 16.18
N LEU A 171 7.97 3.15 15.37
CA LEU A 171 8.62 4.43 15.06
C LEU A 171 7.68 5.35 14.28
N ARG A 172 7.51 6.58 14.76
CA ARG A 172 6.91 7.67 13.99
C ARG A 172 8.01 8.51 13.36
N ALA A 173 8.54 8.02 12.23
CA ALA A 173 9.73 8.56 11.61
C ALA A 173 9.53 9.97 11.05
N ILE A 174 10.54 10.81 11.24
CA ILE A 174 10.79 12.02 10.46
C ILE A 174 12.05 11.81 9.66
N VAL A 175 12.00 12.19 8.39
CA VAL A 175 13.17 12.21 7.51
C VAL A 175 13.47 13.65 7.13
N GLU A 176 14.74 14.05 7.26
CA GLU A 176 15.23 15.35 6.81
C GLU A 176 16.43 15.18 5.88
N VAL A 177 16.60 16.09 4.92
CA VAL A 177 17.74 16.12 4.00
C VAL A 177 18.46 17.44 4.15
N TYR A 178 19.78 17.39 4.27
CA TYR A 178 20.66 18.55 4.40
C TYR A 178 21.70 18.59 3.28
N ASP A 179 22.15 19.79 2.92
CA ASP A 179 23.40 19.94 2.15
C ASP A 179 24.64 19.80 3.04
N ALA A 180 25.83 19.74 2.42
CA ALA A 180 27.11 19.66 3.11
C ALA A 180 27.39 20.87 4.05
N GLY A 181 26.68 21.99 3.87
CA GLY A 181 26.78 23.16 4.75
C GLY A 181 25.87 23.08 5.98
N GLY A 182 25.12 21.99 6.15
CA GLY A 182 24.17 21.80 7.26
C GLY A 182 22.84 22.54 7.08
N ARG A 183 22.55 23.06 5.88
CA ARG A 183 21.25 23.67 5.60
C ARG A 183 20.25 22.58 5.21
N ARG A 184 19.11 22.54 5.90
CA ARG A 184 18.02 21.63 5.58
C ARG A 184 17.35 22.00 4.26
N LEU A 185 17.33 21.06 3.33
CA LEU A 185 16.73 21.19 2.01
C LEU A 185 15.32 20.60 1.93
N ALA A 186 15.04 19.55 2.70
CA ALA A 186 13.75 18.88 2.70
C ALA A 186 13.44 18.25 4.06
N VAL A 187 12.15 18.07 4.33
CA VAL A 187 11.63 17.34 5.49
C VAL A 187 10.31 16.68 5.10
N ASN A 188 10.08 15.45 5.56
CA ASN A 188 8.79 14.81 5.48
C ASN A 188 8.50 14.03 6.78
N ARG A 189 7.22 13.98 7.16
CA ARG A 189 6.73 13.36 8.42
C ARG A 189 5.60 12.35 8.18
N GLY A 190 5.38 11.97 6.93
CA GLY A 190 4.27 11.16 6.47
C GLY A 190 3.96 11.42 5.00
N TYR A 191 3.98 10.36 4.22
CA TYR A 191 3.56 10.32 2.82
C TYR A 191 2.63 9.13 2.61
N PHE A 192 3.11 7.92 2.91
CA PHE A 192 2.27 6.73 3.01
C PHE A 192 1.78 6.63 4.45
N CYS A 193 0.70 7.36 4.70
CA CYS A 193 0.16 7.55 6.04
C CYS A 193 1.16 8.27 6.95
N ILE A 194 1.82 7.57 7.89
CA ILE A 194 2.85 8.18 8.75
C ILE A 194 4.28 7.89 8.29
N ASP A 195 4.48 7.01 7.30
CA ASP A 195 5.80 6.71 6.76
C ASP A 195 6.24 7.83 5.81
N PRO A 196 7.39 8.49 6.06
CA PRO A 196 7.81 9.64 5.29
C PRO A 196 8.50 9.26 3.98
N LEU A 197 8.26 10.09 2.95
CA LEU A 197 8.93 9.99 1.65
C LEU A 197 9.31 11.39 1.17
N ILE A 198 10.54 11.54 0.69
CA ILE A 198 11.05 12.75 0.04
C ILE A 198 11.41 12.41 -1.40
N ASN A 199 10.74 13.06 -2.34
CA ASN A 199 11.16 13.15 -3.73
C ASN A 199 12.16 14.31 -3.87
N PHE A 200 13.45 13.99 -3.99
CA PHE A 200 14.54 14.95 -3.94
C PHE A 200 15.16 15.18 -5.34
N PRO A 201 14.72 16.22 -6.08
CA PRO A 201 15.46 16.69 -7.23
C PRO A 201 16.77 17.35 -6.75
N VAL A 202 17.89 16.72 -7.05
CA VAL A 202 19.21 17.09 -6.52
C VAL A 202 19.61 18.47 -7.07
N PRO A 203 19.82 19.49 -6.21
CA PRO A 203 20.01 20.87 -6.65
C PRO A 203 21.41 21.15 -7.21
N ALA A 204 22.43 20.43 -6.75
CA ALA A 204 23.82 20.57 -7.16
C ALA A 204 24.58 19.24 -7.03
N ASP A 205 25.70 19.10 -7.73
CA ASP A 205 26.63 17.99 -7.46
C ASP A 205 27.17 18.13 -6.03
N GLY A 206 27.16 17.04 -5.25
CA GLY A 206 27.74 17.07 -3.91
C GLY A 206 27.29 15.93 -3.00
N THR A 207 27.69 16.06 -1.73
CA THR A 207 27.29 15.18 -0.64
C THR A 207 26.11 15.77 0.10
N TYR A 208 25.14 14.92 0.40
CA TYR A 208 23.93 15.23 1.13
C TYR A 208 23.82 14.32 2.35
N ILE A 209 23.13 14.79 3.37
CA ILE A 209 22.94 14.06 4.62
C ILE A 209 21.44 13.81 4.79
N VAL A 210 21.06 12.57 5.03
CA VAL A 210 19.73 12.18 5.46
C VAL A 210 19.77 11.93 6.96
N THR A 211 18.79 12.46 7.68
CA THR A 211 18.59 12.09 9.08
C THR A 211 17.27 11.37 9.27
N VAL A 212 17.24 10.40 10.19
CA VAL A 212 16.04 9.70 10.63
C VAL A 212 15.91 9.82 12.14
N PHE A 213 14.75 10.23 12.62
CA PHE A 213 14.49 10.30 14.07
C PHE A 213 12.99 10.14 14.38
N ASP A 214 12.70 9.85 15.64
CA ASP A 214 11.32 9.74 16.14
C ASP A 214 10.69 11.13 16.34
N LEU A 215 9.43 11.32 15.95
CA LEU A 215 8.68 12.59 16.07
C LEU A 215 8.76 13.23 17.46
N VAL A 216 8.78 12.40 18.51
CA VAL A 216 8.83 12.85 19.92
C VAL A 216 10.15 12.47 20.60
N TYR A 217 11.16 12.07 19.82
CA TYR A 217 12.50 11.68 20.28
C TYR A 217 12.49 10.59 21.37
N SER A 218 11.52 9.68 21.35
CA SER A 218 11.32 8.74 22.46
C SER A 218 12.32 7.58 22.46
N GLY A 219 12.64 7.02 21.30
CA GLY A 219 13.59 5.93 21.04
C GLY A 219 13.34 4.63 21.82
N ARG A 220 13.20 3.50 21.12
CA ARG A 220 12.89 2.19 21.72
C ARG A 220 13.40 1.04 20.84
N PRO A 221 13.59 -0.18 21.39
CA PRO A 221 13.99 -1.35 20.61
C PRO A 221 13.03 -1.77 19.48
N ASP A 222 11.77 -1.34 19.53
CA ASP A 222 10.76 -1.56 18.48
C ASP A 222 10.61 -0.38 17.51
N HIS A 223 11.53 0.59 17.55
CA HIS A 223 11.63 1.71 16.60
C HIS A 223 12.60 1.40 15.45
N PHE A 224 12.43 0.24 14.82
CA PHE A 224 13.22 -0.15 13.65
C PHE A 224 12.67 0.47 12.36
N TYR A 225 13.49 0.61 11.33
CA TYR A 225 13.08 1.14 10.04
C TYR A 225 13.89 0.55 8.88
N ARG A 226 13.37 0.72 7.66
CA ARG A 226 14.12 0.57 6.41
C ARG A 226 14.13 1.90 5.67
N LEU A 227 15.29 2.47 5.41
CA LEU A 227 15.45 3.72 4.68
C LEU A 227 16.03 3.42 3.29
N ASP A 228 15.20 3.55 2.26
CA ASP A 228 15.68 3.50 0.88
C ASP A 228 16.26 4.86 0.51
N ILE A 229 17.47 4.87 -0.06
CA ILE A 229 18.06 6.03 -0.71
C ILE A 229 18.42 5.59 -2.14
N ASP A 230 17.49 5.77 -3.07
CA ASP A 230 17.65 5.25 -4.43
C ASP A 230 17.19 6.23 -5.51
N SER A 231 17.75 6.05 -6.70
CA SER A 231 17.38 6.77 -7.91
C SER A 231 16.64 5.86 -8.90
N GLY A 232 16.28 4.65 -8.48
CA GLY A 232 15.60 3.66 -9.31
C GLY A 232 14.14 4.01 -9.60
N PRO A 233 13.49 3.25 -10.49
CA PRO A 233 12.09 3.45 -10.86
C PRO A 233 11.17 3.14 -9.68
N ARG A 234 10.14 3.98 -9.51
CA ARG A 234 9.17 3.85 -8.43
C ARG A 234 7.75 4.00 -8.93
N MET A 235 6.92 3.00 -8.70
CA MET A 235 5.48 3.07 -8.93
C MET A 235 4.79 3.65 -7.69
N LEU A 236 3.75 4.46 -7.89
CA LEU A 236 2.94 5.01 -6.82
C LEU A 236 1.48 4.62 -6.92
N PHE A 237 0.90 4.72 -8.11
CA PHE A 237 -0.50 4.37 -8.37
C PHE A 237 -0.73 4.10 -9.86
N SER A 238 -1.92 3.59 -10.19
CA SER A 238 -2.33 3.28 -11.55
C SER A 238 -3.61 4.00 -11.93
N VAL A 239 -3.75 4.26 -13.22
CA VAL A 239 -5.00 4.74 -13.85
C VAL A 239 -5.28 3.88 -15.09
N PRO A 240 -6.36 3.08 -15.10
CA PRO A 240 -7.36 2.99 -14.05
C PRO A 240 -6.82 2.35 -12.77
N SER A 241 -7.46 2.66 -11.63
CA SER A 241 -7.15 2.08 -10.31
C SER A 241 -7.70 0.66 -10.13
N ALA A 242 -8.60 0.24 -11.03
CA ALA A 242 -9.13 -1.11 -11.14
C ALA A 242 -9.28 -1.53 -12.60
N ILE A 243 -9.30 -2.83 -12.86
CA ILE A 243 -9.55 -3.39 -14.19
C ILE A 243 -10.58 -4.52 -14.11
N PRO A 244 -11.32 -4.83 -15.19
CA PRO A 244 -12.28 -5.94 -15.17
C PRO A 244 -11.58 -7.28 -14.98
N ARG A 245 -12.23 -8.18 -14.23
CA ARG A 245 -11.79 -9.57 -14.09
C ARG A 245 -11.59 -10.25 -15.45
N GLY A 246 -10.59 -11.12 -15.53
CA GLY A 246 -10.28 -11.91 -16.72
C GLY A 246 -9.92 -11.11 -17.97
N THR A 247 -9.83 -9.77 -17.89
CA THR A 247 -9.67 -8.90 -19.06
C THR A 247 -8.33 -8.16 -19.00
N THR A 248 -7.45 -8.46 -19.95
CA THR A 248 -6.23 -7.69 -20.16
C THR A 248 -6.55 -6.24 -20.51
N SER A 249 -5.95 -5.30 -19.77
CA SER A 249 -6.29 -3.88 -19.85
C SER A 249 -5.04 -3.02 -20.01
N GLN A 250 -5.16 -1.92 -20.74
CA GLN A 250 -4.14 -0.86 -20.73
C GLN A 250 -4.23 -0.10 -19.41
N VAL A 251 -3.08 0.10 -18.75
CA VAL A 251 -2.97 0.78 -17.46
C VAL A 251 -1.83 1.78 -17.52
N SER A 252 -2.07 3.00 -17.04
CA SER A 252 -1.06 4.03 -16.89
C SER A 252 -0.50 3.97 -15.46
N ILE A 253 0.77 3.60 -15.31
CA ILE A 253 1.48 3.64 -14.02
C ILE A 253 2.07 5.03 -13.82
N TYR A 254 1.80 5.62 -12.66
CA TYR A 254 2.35 6.91 -12.25
C TYR A 254 3.42 6.72 -11.19
N GLY A 255 4.47 7.54 -11.26
CA GLY A 255 5.58 7.42 -10.33
C GLY A 255 6.78 8.28 -10.67
N TRP A 256 7.95 7.90 -10.17
CA TRP A 256 9.22 8.61 -10.42
C TRP A 256 10.23 7.69 -11.07
N ASN A 257 11.12 8.28 -11.88
CA ASN A 257 12.21 7.57 -12.55
C ASN A 257 11.75 6.38 -13.42
N LEU A 258 10.48 6.34 -13.81
CA LEU A 258 9.89 5.27 -14.65
C LEU A 258 10.52 5.24 -16.04
N GLY A 259 11.04 6.37 -16.51
CA GLY A 259 11.81 6.45 -17.76
C GLY A 259 13.08 5.57 -17.76
N LYS A 260 13.56 5.12 -16.59
CA LYS A 260 14.67 4.16 -16.51
C LYS A 260 14.25 2.74 -16.94
N LEU A 261 12.97 2.39 -16.80
CA LEU A 261 12.43 1.11 -17.26
C LEU A 261 12.28 1.05 -18.78
N GLN A 262 12.04 2.18 -19.44
CA GLN A 262 11.87 2.22 -20.90
C GLN A 262 13.16 1.85 -21.66
N ASN A 263 14.31 1.97 -20.99
CA ASN A 263 15.61 1.57 -21.52
C ASN A 263 15.96 0.10 -21.20
N GLN A 264 15.10 -0.62 -20.48
CA GLN A 264 15.21 -2.05 -20.21
C GLN A 264 14.12 -2.77 -21.01
N SER A 265 14.46 -3.85 -21.69
CA SER A 265 13.49 -4.66 -22.43
C SER A 265 12.43 -5.18 -21.45
N ILE A 266 11.20 -4.63 -21.48
CA ILE A 266 10.08 -5.18 -20.71
C ILE A 266 9.84 -6.58 -21.26
N PRO A 267 10.00 -7.66 -20.47
CA PRO A 267 9.77 -9.00 -20.98
C PRO A 267 8.30 -9.14 -21.38
N GLU A 268 8.05 -9.46 -22.65
CA GLU A 268 6.75 -9.99 -23.05
C GLU A 268 6.54 -11.29 -22.27
N ILE A 269 5.45 -11.35 -21.50
CA ILE A 269 5.11 -12.52 -20.70
C ILE A 269 4.83 -13.68 -21.66
N ALA A 270 5.67 -14.73 -21.57
CA ALA A 270 5.51 -15.96 -22.31
C ALA A 270 4.22 -16.67 -21.87
N GLY A 271 3.24 -16.75 -22.77
CA GLY A 271 2.01 -17.49 -22.52
C GLY A 271 0.92 -17.25 -23.57
N SER A 272 0.91 -18.10 -24.60
CA SER A 272 -0.20 -18.42 -25.52
C SER A 272 -0.49 -17.50 -26.74
N ASN A 273 -0.26 -18.10 -27.91
CA ASN A 273 -0.89 -17.90 -29.24
C ASN A 273 -0.96 -16.50 -29.89
N ALA A 274 -0.11 -15.55 -29.50
CA ALA A 274 0.05 -14.29 -30.25
C ALA A 274 0.57 -14.49 -31.70
N SER A 275 1.21 -15.63 -31.99
CA SER A 275 1.85 -15.90 -33.29
C SER A 275 0.89 -16.22 -34.44
N GLU A 276 -0.40 -16.47 -34.16
CA GLU A 276 -1.41 -16.76 -35.19
C GLU A 276 -2.17 -15.49 -35.60
N VAL A 277 -2.36 -14.55 -34.68
CA VAL A 277 -2.91 -13.21 -34.93
C VAL A 277 -1.92 -12.34 -35.73
N GLU A 278 -0.62 -12.47 -35.43
CA GLU A 278 0.43 -11.72 -36.12
C GLU A 278 0.61 -12.18 -37.59
N ARG A 279 0.39 -13.47 -37.88
CA ARG A 279 0.40 -13.99 -39.25
C ARG A 279 -0.79 -13.50 -40.08
N GLN A 280 -1.98 -13.38 -39.49
CA GLN A 280 -3.15 -12.80 -40.17
C GLN A 280 -2.99 -11.29 -40.45
N GLN A 281 -2.25 -10.56 -39.62
CA GLN A 281 -1.99 -9.14 -39.83
C GLN A 281 -0.92 -8.86 -40.90
N LEU A 282 0.01 -9.81 -41.12
CA LEU A 282 1.02 -9.72 -42.19
C LEU A 282 0.41 -9.87 -43.60
N GLU A 283 -0.65 -10.65 -43.77
CA GLU A 283 -1.35 -10.80 -45.05
C GLU A 283 -2.20 -9.57 -45.44
N LEU A 284 -2.51 -8.68 -44.47
CA LEU A 284 -3.36 -7.49 -44.68
C LEU A 284 -2.59 -6.17 -44.86
N GLY A 285 -1.25 -6.20 -44.91
CA GLY A 285 -0.44 -5.03 -45.31
C GLY A 285 -0.45 -3.84 -44.34
N ILE A 286 -0.65 -4.05 -43.03
CA ILE A 286 -0.76 -2.99 -41.99
C ILE A 286 0.59 -2.71 -41.28
N VAL A 287 1.74 -2.97 -41.90
CA VAL A 287 3.04 -2.87 -41.18
C VAL A 287 3.67 -1.46 -41.22
N LYS A 288 3.19 -0.54 -42.06
CA LYS A 288 3.83 0.79 -42.18
C LYS A 288 3.50 1.82 -41.09
N GLN A 289 2.62 1.53 -40.12
CA GLN A 289 2.28 2.47 -39.04
C GLN A 289 2.93 2.15 -37.68
N GLN A 290 3.54 0.98 -37.49
CA GLN A 290 4.11 0.61 -36.19
C GLN A 290 5.55 1.12 -35.95
N GLU A 291 6.36 1.29 -37.00
CA GLU A 291 7.72 1.85 -36.88
C GLU A 291 7.72 3.33 -36.42
N GLN A 292 6.62 4.05 -36.63
CA GLN A 292 6.48 5.45 -36.21
C GLN A 292 5.91 5.59 -34.78
N SER A 293 5.33 4.52 -34.22
CA SER A 293 4.76 4.49 -32.87
C SER A 293 5.82 4.23 -31.79
N GLN A 294 6.89 3.48 -32.10
CA GLN A 294 8.02 3.30 -31.17
C GLN A 294 8.81 4.59 -30.91
N LYS A 295 8.80 5.55 -31.85
CA LYS A 295 9.47 6.87 -31.68
C LYS A 295 8.69 7.88 -30.84
N ASN A 296 7.46 7.58 -30.43
CA ASN A 296 6.55 8.53 -29.77
C ASN A 296 6.04 8.07 -28.39
N ARG A 297 6.87 7.39 -27.57
CA ARG A 297 6.63 7.25 -26.13
C ARG A 297 6.89 8.60 -25.43
N ARG A 298 5.93 9.53 -25.54
CA ARG A 298 5.96 10.86 -24.93
C ARG A 298 6.04 10.72 -23.39
N ARG A 299 7.16 11.14 -22.80
CA ARG A 299 7.25 11.47 -21.37
C ARG A 299 6.27 12.61 -21.11
N SER A 300 5.20 12.35 -20.37
CA SER A 300 4.39 13.40 -19.77
C SER A 300 4.87 13.56 -18.32
N LEU A 301 5.47 14.70 -18.03
CA LEU A 301 5.76 15.14 -16.67
C LEU A 301 4.54 15.92 -16.18
N THR A 302 3.94 15.48 -15.08
CA THR A 302 2.89 16.25 -14.40
C THR A 302 3.51 17.39 -13.57
N ALA A 303 2.72 18.38 -13.16
CA ALA A 303 3.17 19.51 -12.35
C ALA A 303 3.88 19.10 -11.04
N ASN A 304 3.63 17.89 -10.53
CA ASN A 304 4.25 17.33 -9.32
C ASN A 304 5.51 16.48 -9.60
N GLY A 305 6.01 16.50 -10.84
CA GLY A 305 7.19 15.76 -11.26
C GLY A 305 6.98 14.25 -11.38
N LEU A 306 5.73 13.77 -11.41
CA LEU A 306 5.44 12.37 -11.72
C LEU A 306 5.54 12.13 -13.22
N GLU A 307 6.13 10.99 -13.54
CA GLU A 307 6.17 10.38 -14.86
C GLU A 307 5.02 9.38 -14.99
N THR A 308 4.58 9.13 -16.23
CA THR A 308 3.59 8.10 -16.55
C THR A 308 4.18 7.08 -17.51
N LEU A 309 3.90 5.80 -17.28
CA LEU A 309 4.26 4.68 -18.15
C LEU A 309 3.02 3.85 -18.45
N ALA A 310 2.61 3.79 -19.73
CA ALA A 310 1.54 2.90 -20.16
C ALA A 310 2.06 1.45 -20.25
N VAL A 311 1.32 0.52 -19.66
CA VAL A 311 1.63 -0.91 -19.62
C VAL A 311 0.36 -1.73 -19.84
N THR A 312 0.53 -2.94 -20.34
CA THR A 312 -0.56 -3.90 -20.50
C THR A 312 -0.58 -4.80 -19.27
N VAL A 313 -1.72 -4.88 -18.58
CA VAL A 313 -1.87 -5.66 -17.35
C VAL A 313 -2.94 -6.73 -17.55
N THR A 314 -2.58 -7.97 -17.26
CA THR A 314 -3.50 -9.11 -17.22
C THR A 314 -3.76 -9.47 -15.76
N PRO A 315 -5.03 -9.47 -15.30
CA PRO A 315 -5.35 -9.89 -13.94
C PRO A 315 -5.08 -11.39 -13.76
N PRO A 316 -4.76 -11.85 -12.53
CA PRO A 316 -4.56 -13.27 -12.24
C PRO A 316 -5.84 -14.08 -12.45
N ALA A 317 -5.71 -15.39 -12.66
CA ALA A 317 -6.85 -16.30 -12.73
C ALA A 317 -7.54 -16.45 -11.36
N GLU A 318 -8.86 -16.59 -11.35
CA GLU A 318 -9.72 -16.57 -10.14
C GLU A 318 -9.33 -17.58 -9.04
N ASN A 319 -8.67 -18.69 -9.38
CA ASN A 319 -8.31 -19.75 -8.44
C ASN A 319 -6.94 -19.58 -7.76
N GLN A 320 -6.24 -18.46 -7.98
CA GLN A 320 -5.02 -18.14 -7.24
C GLN A 320 -5.40 -17.39 -5.98
N ALA A 321 -5.34 -18.05 -4.81
CA ALA A 321 -5.44 -17.36 -3.53
C ALA A 321 -4.35 -16.27 -3.50
N PRO A 322 -4.71 -14.98 -3.49
CA PRO A 322 -3.71 -13.94 -3.69
C PRO A 322 -2.90 -13.79 -2.40
N PHE A 323 -1.63 -14.21 -2.46
CA PHE A 323 -0.63 -13.63 -1.59
C PHE A 323 -0.49 -12.16 -1.98
N PHE A 324 -0.79 -11.26 -1.04
CA PHE A 324 -0.62 -9.83 -1.22
C PHE A 324 0.71 -9.42 -0.57
N PRO A 325 1.80 -9.23 -1.35
CA PRO A 325 3.06 -8.72 -0.82
C PRO A 325 3.01 -7.22 -0.47
N ILE A 326 1.87 -6.77 0.05
CA ILE A 326 1.57 -5.39 0.41
C ILE A 326 0.78 -5.41 1.72
N ARG A 327 1.07 -4.46 2.60
CA ARG A 327 0.27 -4.26 3.80
C ARG A 327 -1.01 -3.51 3.44
N THR A 328 -2.16 -4.11 3.70
CA THR A 328 -3.48 -3.46 3.62
C THR A 328 -3.92 -2.98 5.00
N ARG A 329 -4.59 -1.83 5.06
CA ARG A 329 -5.23 -1.38 6.29
C ARG A 329 -6.62 -1.98 6.45
N SER A 330 -7.13 -1.96 7.67
CA SER A 330 -8.45 -2.49 8.01
C SER A 330 -9.59 -1.85 7.20
N GLU A 331 -9.47 -0.56 6.87
CA GLU A 331 -10.46 0.15 6.03
C GLU A 331 -10.47 -0.36 4.59
N GLN A 332 -9.36 -0.92 4.12
CA GLN A 332 -9.22 -1.47 2.77
C GLN A 332 -9.73 -2.93 2.68
N ALA A 333 -10.17 -3.50 3.79
CA ALA A 333 -10.74 -4.83 3.83
C ALA A 333 -11.99 -4.92 2.94
N GLY A 334 -12.15 -6.07 2.27
CA GLY A 334 -13.30 -6.32 1.41
C GLY A 334 -13.22 -5.68 0.02
N ILE A 335 -12.20 -4.88 -0.27
CA ILE A 335 -11.93 -4.49 -1.66
C ILE A 335 -11.16 -5.60 -2.34
N ASP A 336 -11.62 -6.00 -3.51
CA ASP A 336 -10.94 -6.97 -4.35
C ASP A 336 -9.85 -6.34 -5.20
N GLY A 337 -8.80 -7.09 -5.51
CA GLY A 337 -7.64 -6.63 -6.24
C GLY A 337 -6.54 -7.67 -6.33
N PHE A 338 -5.49 -7.32 -7.05
CA PHE A 338 -4.27 -8.10 -7.14
C PHE A 338 -3.06 -7.19 -7.04
N THR A 339 -1.90 -7.81 -6.83
CA THR A 339 -0.62 -7.12 -6.78
C THR A 339 0.00 -7.13 -8.16
N PHE A 340 0.37 -5.95 -8.65
CA PHE A 340 1.13 -5.75 -9.88
C PHE A 340 2.51 -5.19 -9.55
N HIS A 341 3.56 -5.79 -10.11
CA HIS A 341 4.94 -5.33 -9.96
C HIS A 341 5.57 -5.18 -11.34
N LEU A 342 6.14 -4.01 -11.61
CA LEU A 342 7.04 -3.85 -12.75
C LEU A 342 8.46 -4.20 -12.31
N GLU A 343 9.11 -5.08 -13.06
CA GLU A 343 10.49 -5.47 -12.82
C GLU A 343 11.39 -4.23 -12.69
N GLY A 344 12.29 -4.23 -11.71
CA GLY A 344 13.16 -3.09 -11.38
C GLY A 344 12.56 -2.05 -10.41
N CYS A 345 11.24 -1.99 -10.26
CA CYS A 345 10.60 -1.08 -9.30
C CYS A 345 10.80 -1.53 -7.85
N HIS A 346 10.91 -0.55 -6.94
CA HIS A 346 11.19 -0.78 -5.51
C HIS A 346 10.11 -1.56 -4.74
N ALA A 347 8.85 -1.49 -5.17
CA ALA A 347 7.71 -2.09 -4.48
C ALA A 347 6.56 -2.36 -5.46
N PRO A 348 5.69 -3.34 -5.15
CA PRO A 348 4.47 -3.59 -5.91
C PRO A 348 3.37 -2.55 -5.66
N LEU A 349 2.40 -2.52 -6.57
CA LEU A 349 1.15 -1.75 -6.47
C LEU A 349 -0.06 -2.68 -6.36
N ARG A 350 -1.10 -2.25 -5.65
CA ARG A 350 -2.43 -2.89 -5.70
C ARG A 350 -3.24 -2.32 -6.86
N ILE A 351 -3.76 -3.19 -7.72
CA ILE A 351 -4.76 -2.83 -8.74
C ILE A 351 -6.08 -3.51 -8.37
N GLY A 352 -7.17 -2.75 -8.32
CA GLY A 352 -8.49 -3.29 -8.00
C GLY A 352 -9.02 -4.22 -9.09
N LEU A 353 -9.89 -5.14 -8.69
CA LEU A 353 -10.67 -5.96 -9.61
C LEU A 353 -12.13 -5.51 -9.60
N SER A 354 -12.75 -5.62 -10.78
CA SER A 354 -14.15 -5.29 -11.00
C SER A 354 -14.86 -6.38 -11.78
N ASP A 355 -16.09 -6.68 -11.37
CA ASP A 355 -16.93 -7.68 -12.02
C ASP A 355 -17.84 -7.04 -13.10
N VAL A 356 -17.77 -5.70 -13.23
CA VAL A 356 -18.52 -4.89 -14.18
C VAL A 356 -17.56 -4.11 -15.09
N PRO A 357 -18.02 -3.58 -16.24
CA PRO A 357 -17.16 -2.80 -17.11
C PRO A 357 -16.56 -1.58 -16.40
N VAL A 358 -15.23 -1.43 -16.47
CA VAL A 358 -14.51 -0.25 -15.94
C VAL A 358 -14.26 0.74 -17.06
N LEU A 359 -14.86 1.91 -16.95
CA LEU A 359 -14.68 3.05 -17.83
C LEU A 359 -13.54 3.93 -17.32
N ARG A 360 -12.79 4.51 -18.25
CA ARG A 360 -11.93 5.66 -17.95
C ARG A 360 -12.78 6.92 -18.05
N GLU A 361 -12.47 7.90 -17.21
CA GLU A 361 -13.05 9.23 -17.39
C GLU A 361 -12.63 9.85 -18.73
N GLN A 362 -13.47 10.72 -19.26
CA GLN A 362 -13.15 11.57 -20.40
C GLN A 362 -12.48 12.86 -19.92
N LYS A 363 -11.84 13.64 -20.79
CA LYS A 363 -11.21 14.91 -20.36
C LYS A 363 -12.16 16.09 -20.25
N SER A 364 -13.39 15.92 -20.71
CA SER A 364 -14.38 16.99 -20.88
C SER A 364 -15.69 16.53 -20.27
N HIS A 365 -15.74 16.51 -18.94
CA HIS A 365 -16.92 16.15 -18.15
C HIS A 365 -17.00 16.95 -16.85
N GLN A 366 -16.38 18.13 -16.81
CA GLN A 366 -16.28 18.96 -15.61
C GLN A 366 -17.49 19.89 -15.41
N SER A 367 -18.57 19.70 -16.17
CA SER A 367 -19.82 20.45 -16.04
C SER A 367 -21.04 19.58 -16.36
N PRO A 368 -22.25 19.98 -15.90
CA PRO A 368 -23.50 19.29 -16.24
C PRO A 368 -23.69 19.04 -17.74
N ASP A 369 -23.39 20.05 -18.57
CA ASP A 369 -23.58 20.00 -20.02
C ASP A 369 -22.59 19.07 -20.73
N THR A 370 -21.48 18.76 -20.07
CA THR A 370 -20.42 17.88 -20.60
C THR A 370 -20.41 16.51 -19.92
N ALA A 371 -21.39 16.21 -19.08
CA ALA A 371 -21.44 15.00 -18.28
C ALA A 371 -21.23 13.72 -19.12
N GLN A 372 -20.29 12.88 -18.71
CA GLN A 372 -19.96 11.64 -19.40
C GLN A 372 -21.09 10.62 -19.22
N GLU A 373 -21.62 10.10 -20.33
CA GLU A 373 -22.61 9.02 -20.30
C GLU A 373 -21.98 7.73 -19.77
N ILE A 374 -22.63 7.14 -18.76
CA ILE A 374 -22.27 5.82 -18.23
C ILE A 374 -23.49 4.90 -18.18
N ARG A 375 -23.26 3.60 -18.19
CA ARG A 375 -24.32 2.58 -18.16
C ARG A 375 -24.38 1.91 -16.79
N CYS A 376 -25.54 1.44 -16.36
CA CYS A 376 -25.67 0.64 -15.16
C CYS A 376 -25.87 -0.85 -15.54
N PRO A 377 -25.05 -1.79 -15.01
CA PRO A 377 -23.95 -1.56 -14.07
C PRO A 377 -22.64 -1.15 -14.77
N SER A 378 -21.85 -0.30 -14.13
CA SER A 378 -20.48 0.00 -14.53
C SER A 378 -19.69 0.61 -13.38
N GLU A 379 -18.39 0.72 -13.60
CA GLU A 379 -17.50 1.51 -12.77
C GLU A 379 -16.74 2.53 -13.61
N VAL A 380 -16.33 3.62 -12.97
CA VAL A 380 -15.45 4.63 -13.54
C VAL A 380 -14.20 4.77 -12.69
N SER A 381 -13.03 4.72 -13.31
CA SER A 381 -11.80 5.18 -12.69
C SER A 381 -11.49 6.59 -13.19
N GLY A 382 -11.61 7.56 -12.29
CA GLY A 382 -11.40 8.98 -12.58
C GLY A 382 -10.30 9.62 -11.73
N GLN A 383 -9.96 10.87 -12.03
CA GLN A 383 -8.93 11.68 -11.38
C GLN A 383 -9.40 13.14 -11.18
N LEU A 384 -9.57 13.54 -9.92
CA LEU A 384 -9.87 14.92 -9.54
C LEU A 384 -8.56 15.71 -9.40
N ILE A 385 -7.87 15.96 -10.50
CA ILE A 385 -6.53 16.57 -10.53
C ILE A 385 -6.54 17.94 -9.85
N ALA A 386 -7.43 18.84 -10.25
CA ALA A 386 -7.54 20.16 -9.63
C ALA A 386 -8.28 20.10 -8.28
N GLY A 387 -7.98 21.03 -7.37
CA GLY A 387 -8.52 20.99 -6.00
C GLY A 387 -10.04 21.13 -5.93
N ASN A 388 -10.62 21.88 -6.84
CA ASN A 388 -12.06 22.14 -6.96
C ASN A 388 -12.68 21.41 -8.15
N GLU A 389 -11.99 20.43 -8.73
CA GLU A 389 -12.50 19.65 -9.85
C GLU A 389 -13.78 18.91 -9.44
N GLN A 390 -14.70 18.83 -10.38
CA GLN A 390 -15.96 18.11 -10.26
C GLN A 390 -16.13 17.30 -11.51
N ASP A 391 -16.41 16.02 -11.35
CA ASP A 391 -16.60 15.12 -12.46
C ASP A 391 -18.08 14.79 -12.57
N TRP A 392 -18.65 15.08 -13.74
CA TRP A 392 -20.07 14.91 -14.02
C TRP A 392 -20.29 13.67 -14.90
N TYR A 393 -21.27 12.87 -14.51
CA TYR A 393 -21.72 11.69 -15.24
C TYR A 393 -23.22 11.75 -15.48
N ALA A 394 -23.68 11.08 -16.53
CA ALA A 394 -25.09 10.98 -16.87
C ALA A 394 -25.52 9.52 -16.98
N ILE A 395 -26.73 9.24 -16.51
CA ILE A 395 -27.37 7.92 -16.62
C ILE A 395 -28.79 8.05 -17.13
N GLN A 396 -29.26 6.99 -17.81
CA GLN A 396 -30.67 6.75 -18.06
C GLN A 396 -31.19 5.75 -17.02
N ALA A 397 -32.30 6.08 -16.36
CA ALA A 397 -32.89 5.22 -15.35
C ALA A 397 -34.43 5.20 -15.47
N ARG A 398 -35.04 4.12 -14.97
CA ARG A 398 -36.50 3.93 -15.00
C ARG A 398 -37.09 4.06 -13.60
N ARG A 399 -38.28 4.63 -13.50
CA ARG A 399 -39.05 4.79 -12.28
C ARG A 399 -39.11 3.47 -11.50
N GLY A 400 -38.79 3.56 -10.22
CA GLY A 400 -38.80 2.41 -9.31
C GLY A 400 -37.55 1.53 -9.38
N GLU A 401 -36.63 1.75 -10.32
CA GLU A 401 -35.30 1.14 -10.24
C GLU A 401 -34.63 1.53 -8.92
N VAL A 402 -33.96 0.56 -8.32
CA VAL A 402 -33.19 0.75 -7.11
C VAL A 402 -31.71 0.70 -7.48
N LEU A 403 -31.06 1.85 -7.41
CA LEU A 403 -29.66 2.00 -7.76
C LEU A 403 -28.82 2.13 -6.48
N TRP A 404 -27.68 1.47 -6.49
CA TRP A 404 -26.62 1.60 -5.48
C TRP A 404 -25.45 2.37 -6.09
N PHE A 405 -24.94 3.32 -5.32
CA PHE A 405 -23.81 4.17 -5.68
C PHE A 405 -22.74 4.01 -4.61
N GLU A 406 -21.48 3.90 -5.02
CA GLU A 406 -20.33 3.91 -4.10
C GLU A 406 -19.14 4.56 -4.79
N ALA A 407 -18.38 5.40 -4.07
CA ALA A 407 -17.14 5.95 -4.57
C ALA A 407 -16.00 5.67 -3.60
N LEU A 408 -14.91 5.09 -4.11
CA LEU A 408 -13.73 4.70 -3.36
C LEU A 408 -12.62 5.73 -3.56
N GLY A 409 -12.17 6.33 -2.47
CA GLY A 409 -11.02 7.21 -2.39
C GLY A 409 -10.06 6.72 -1.31
N GLN A 410 -10.50 6.84 -0.05
CA GLN A 410 -9.71 6.45 1.11
C GLN A 410 -9.35 4.96 1.08
N ARG A 411 -10.31 4.08 0.77
CA ARG A 411 -10.05 2.64 0.81
C ARG A 411 -9.12 2.15 -0.31
N ILE A 412 -8.96 2.92 -1.39
CA ILE A 412 -7.93 2.66 -2.42
C ILE A 412 -6.62 3.44 -2.18
N GLY A 413 -6.48 4.11 -1.03
CA GLY A 413 -5.28 4.84 -0.65
C GLY A 413 -5.10 6.20 -1.35
N SER A 414 -6.16 6.71 -1.99
CA SER A 414 -6.15 8.01 -2.65
C SER A 414 -6.32 9.15 -1.66
N PRO A 415 -5.68 10.32 -1.85
CA PRO A 415 -5.80 11.47 -0.97
C PRO A 415 -7.07 12.31 -1.23
N VAL A 416 -8.16 11.68 -1.67
CA VAL A 416 -9.47 12.32 -1.88
C VAL A 416 -10.42 11.97 -0.74
N ASP A 417 -11.29 12.92 -0.45
CA ASP A 417 -12.43 12.79 0.46
C ASP A 417 -13.69 13.02 -0.37
N LEU A 418 -14.43 11.96 -0.70
CA LEU A 418 -15.38 11.99 -1.81
C LEU A 418 -16.78 12.34 -1.37
N ASP A 419 -17.52 12.99 -2.27
CA ASP A 419 -18.94 13.28 -2.13
C ASP A 419 -19.63 12.98 -3.46
N ILE A 420 -20.79 12.32 -3.40
CA ILE A 420 -21.61 11.97 -4.56
C ILE A 420 -22.90 12.78 -4.47
N SER A 421 -23.22 13.56 -5.50
CA SER A 421 -24.50 14.27 -5.60
C SER A 421 -25.27 13.84 -6.84
N LEU A 422 -26.56 13.55 -6.67
CA LEU A 422 -27.49 13.23 -7.74
C LEU A 422 -28.37 14.44 -8.05
N PHE A 423 -28.56 14.74 -9.32
CA PHE A 423 -29.37 15.85 -9.80
C PHE A 423 -30.38 15.39 -10.84
N ASP A 424 -31.41 16.22 -11.05
CA ASP A 424 -32.29 16.13 -12.21
C ASP A 424 -31.51 16.40 -13.52
N ALA A 425 -32.16 16.14 -14.66
CA ALA A 425 -31.54 16.30 -15.98
C ALA A 425 -31.00 17.71 -16.26
N SER A 426 -31.54 18.73 -15.59
CA SER A 426 -31.17 20.14 -15.75
C SER A 426 -30.03 20.60 -14.83
N ALA A 427 -29.59 19.75 -13.88
CA ALA A 427 -28.77 20.12 -12.73
C ALA A 427 -29.35 21.22 -11.83
N GLY A 428 -30.61 21.63 -12.03
CA GLY A 428 -31.28 22.67 -11.26
C GLY A 428 -31.73 22.20 -9.87
N LYS A 429 -31.85 20.89 -9.65
CA LYS A 429 -32.30 20.31 -8.38
C LYS A 429 -31.44 19.13 -7.96
N THR A 430 -30.85 19.21 -6.77
CA THR A 430 -30.23 18.05 -6.10
C THR A 430 -31.33 17.12 -5.60
N LEU A 431 -31.31 15.86 -6.06
CA LEU A 431 -32.25 14.81 -5.71
C LEU A 431 -31.78 14.01 -4.49
N LYS A 432 -30.47 13.81 -4.35
CA LYS A 432 -29.85 13.05 -3.26
C LYS A 432 -28.37 13.40 -3.16
N GLN A 433 -27.80 13.26 -1.98
CA GLN A 433 -26.36 13.40 -1.73
C GLN A 433 -25.90 12.25 -0.82
N PHE A 434 -24.72 11.72 -1.11
CA PHE A 434 -24.01 10.72 -0.30
C PHE A 434 -22.63 11.28 0.07
N SER A 435 -22.37 11.34 1.36
CA SER A 435 -21.09 11.76 1.96
C SER A 435 -20.60 10.61 2.86
N ASP A 436 -19.78 10.89 3.86
CA ASP A 436 -19.04 9.90 4.62
C ASP A 436 -19.91 8.77 5.19
N GLU A 437 -19.60 7.53 4.78
CA GLU A 437 -20.20 6.35 5.40
C GLU A 437 -19.32 5.82 6.54
N VAL A 438 -19.52 6.37 7.74
CA VAL A 438 -18.76 5.94 8.93
C VAL A 438 -19.39 4.69 9.53
N LYS A 439 -19.21 3.53 8.87
CA LYS A 439 -19.66 2.22 9.36
C LYS A 439 -18.49 1.33 9.74
N ASN A 440 -18.48 0.83 10.97
CA ASN A 440 -17.51 -0.16 11.43
C ASN A 440 -18.19 -1.50 11.71
N ILE A 441 -18.09 -2.45 10.77
CA ILE A 441 -18.76 -3.74 10.88
C ILE A 441 -17.97 -4.77 11.69
N ALA A 442 -16.65 -4.60 11.84
CA ALA A 442 -15.78 -5.57 12.50
C ALA A 442 -15.29 -5.11 13.90
N GLY A 443 -15.85 -4.02 14.42
CA GLY A 443 -15.65 -3.56 15.79
C GLY A 443 -14.29 -2.92 16.05
N LYS A 444 -13.94 -2.71 17.32
CA LYS A 444 -12.77 -1.89 17.71
C LYS A 444 -11.42 -2.54 17.39
N LYS A 445 -11.36 -3.88 17.33
CA LYS A 445 -10.10 -4.62 17.10
C LYS A 445 -9.71 -4.67 15.61
N PHE A 446 -10.69 -4.50 14.72
CA PHE A 446 -10.49 -4.45 13.28
C PHE A 446 -11.37 -3.34 12.71
N PRO A 447 -10.99 -2.07 12.87
CA PRO A 447 -11.83 -0.95 12.49
C PRO A 447 -11.92 -0.84 10.97
N THR A 448 -13.07 -1.17 10.39
CA THR A 448 -13.31 -1.06 8.94
C THR A 448 -13.90 0.29 8.52
N SER A 449 -14.00 1.26 9.46
CA SER A 449 -14.63 2.55 9.21
C SER A 449 -13.83 3.38 8.21
N HIS A 450 -14.50 3.88 7.18
CA HIS A 450 -13.94 4.77 6.16
C HIS A 450 -14.83 6.01 5.97
N LEU A 451 -14.40 6.92 5.12
CA LEU A 451 -15.11 8.14 4.72
C LEU A 451 -15.65 8.06 3.28
N ASP A 452 -15.40 6.94 2.58
CA ASP A 452 -15.89 6.75 1.22
C ASP A 452 -17.44 6.75 1.19
N PRO A 453 -18.09 7.56 0.33
CA PRO A 453 -19.54 7.68 0.27
C PRO A 453 -20.18 6.49 -0.46
N ALA A 454 -21.29 6.01 0.07
CA ALA A 454 -22.16 5.07 -0.63
C ALA A 454 -23.63 5.26 -0.25
N GLY A 455 -24.52 4.71 -1.08
CA GLY A 455 -25.91 4.58 -0.70
C GLY A 455 -26.87 4.21 -1.81
N LYS A 456 -28.11 3.98 -1.37
CA LYS A 456 -29.25 3.61 -2.19
C LYS A 456 -30.06 4.82 -2.63
N TRP A 457 -30.53 4.79 -3.86
CA TRP A 457 -31.51 5.72 -4.40
C TRP A 457 -32.60 4.99 -5.18
N ILE A 458 -33.85 5.43 -5.04
CA ILE A 458 -35.00 4.92 -5.76
C ILE A 458 -35.36 5.96 -6.82
N VAL A 459 -35.36 5.53 -8.08
CA VAL A 459 -35.57 6.42 -9.22
C VAL A 459 -37.02 6.92 -9.23
N PRO A 460 -37.26 8.25 -9.20
CA PRO A 460 -38.60 8.80 -9.03
C PRO A 460 -39.44 8.76 -10.32
N GLU A 461 -38.82 8.92 -11.48
CA GLU A 461 -39.46 8.97 -12.80
C GLU A 461 -38.53 8.38 -13.88
N ASP A 462 -39.06 8.05 -15.04
CA ASP A 462 -38.22 7.64 -16.17
C ASP A 462 -37.47 8.85 -16.70
N GLY A 463 -36.15 8.75 -16.89
CA GLY A 463 -35.41 9.83 -17.51
C GLY A 463 -33.91 9.81 -17.33
N ARG A 464 -33.32 10.93 -17.73
CA ARG A 464 -31.91 11.24 -17.58
C ARG A 464 -31.65 11.85 -16.21
N TYR A 465 -30.58 11.41 -15.55
CA TYR A 465 -30.11 11.98 -14.30
C TYR A 465 -28.62 12.28 -14.37
N LEU A 466 -28.20 13.27 -13.60
CA LEU A 466 -26.81 13.67 -13.51
C LEU A 466 -26.23 13.27 -12.15
N ILE A 467 -24.96 12.87 -12.15
CA ILE A 467 -24.18 12.51 -10.98
C ILE A 467 -22.95 13.40 -10.96
N MET A 468 -22.63 14.01 -9.83
CA MET A 468 -21.40 14.74 -9.61
C MET A 468 -20.56 14.03 -8.56
N ILE A 469 -19.28 13.79 -8.88
CA ILE A 469 -18.25 13.35 -7.94
C ILE A 469 -17.31 14.52 -7.68
N ARG A 470 -16.98 14.78 -6.42
CA ARG A 470 -16.03 15.84 -6.05
C ARG A 470 -15.19 15.45 -4.84
N ASN A 471 -14.10 16.20 -4.65
CA ASN A 471 -13.23 16.08 -3.49
C ASN A 471 -13.51 17.20 -2.47
N LEU A 472 -13.84 16.83 -1.24
CA LEU A 472 -14.07 17.76 -0.12
C LEU A 472 -12.76 18.30 0.48
N ARG A 473 -11.63 17.61 0.28
CA ARG A 473 -10.30 17.99 0.78
C ARG A 473 -9.39 18.57 -0.31
N GLY A 474 -9.96 19.36 -1.22
CA GLY A 474 -9.22 20.04 -2.27
C GLY A 474 -8.04 20.87 -1.76
N GLY A 475 -6.88 20.75 -2.43
CA GLY A 475 -5.72 21.61 -2.21
C GLY A 475 -5.55 22.61 -3.35
N LEU A 476 -4.82 23.71 -3.12
CA LEU A 476 -4.56 24.75 -4.13
C LEU A 476 -3.71 24.26 -5.33
N LYS A 477 -3.06 23.11 -5.19
CA LYS A 477 -2.22 22.53 -6.24
C LYS A 477 -2.91 21.34 -6.89
N ASP A 478 -2.67 21.20 -8.18
CA ASP A 478 -3.00 20.01 -8.94
C ASP A 478 -2.30 18.79 -8.33
N ASP A 479 -3.02 17.68 -8.21
CA ASP A 479 -2.47 16.44 -7.72
C ASP A 479 -3.04 15.22 -8.46
N PRO A 480 -2.29 14.63 -9.41
CA PRO A 480 -2.75 13.48 -10.17
C PRO A 480 -2.98 12.23 -9.30
N ARG A 481 -2.51 12.21 -8.04
CA ARG A 481 -2.78 11.11 -7.10
C ARG A 481 -4.24 11.03 -6.69
N ARG A 482 -5.04 12.08 -6.92
CA ARG A 482 -6.47 12.17 -6.55
C ARG A 482 -7.35 11.29 -7.43
N VAL A 483 -7.03 10.01 -7.47
CA VAL A 483 -7.75 8.98 -8.23
C VAL A 483 -8.96 8.52 -7.41
N TYR A 484 -10.07 8.21 -8.06
CA TYR A 484 -11.20 7.54 -7.42
C TYR A 484 -11.71 6.37 -8.27
N ARG A 485 -12.50 5.51 -7.64
CA ARG A 485 -13.27 4.46 -8.30
C ARG A 485 -14.74 4.65 -7.94
N PHE A 486 -15.57 5.01 -8.91
CA PHE A 486 -17.01 5.20 -8.73
C PHE A 486 -17.77 4.02 -9.33
N SER A 487 -18.63 3.37 -8.55
CA SER A 487 -19.47 2.25 -8.97
C SER A 487 -20.95 2.63 -8.97
N ILE A 488 -21.66 2.12 -9.97
CA ILE A 488 -23.12 2.18 -10.04
C ILE A 488 -23.66 0.79 -10.40
N GLY A 489 -24.54 0.26 -9.55
CA GLY A 489 -25.17 -1.04 -9.73
C GLY A 489 -26.67 -1.00 -9.48
N ARG A 490 -27.41 -1.96 -10.04
CA ARG A 490 -28.77 -2.25 -9.58
C ARG A 490 -28.67 -3.04 -8.29
N GLN A 491 -29.53 -2.74 -7.31
CA GLN A 491 -29.57 -3.56 -6.11
C GLN A 491 -30.14 -4.93 -6.46
N GLU A 492 -29.26 -5.91 -6.60
CA GLU A 492 -29.62 -7.33 -6.60
C GLU A 492 -29.42 -7.89 -5.17
N PRO A 493 -30.22 -8.85 -4.71
CA PRO A 493 -29.94 -9.55 -3.46
C PRO A 493 -28.67 -10.38 -3.64
N GLU A 494 -27.53 -9.88 -3.19
CA GLU A 494 -26.30 -10.67 -3.21
C GLU A 494 -26.30 -11.68 -2.05
N PHE A 495 -26.35 -12.96 -2.41
CA PHE A 495 -26.04 -14.08 -1.51
C PHE A 495 -24.61 -14.55 -1.85
N GLN A 496 -23.59 -13.84 -1.37
CA GLN A 496 -22.27 -14.46 -1.20
C GLN A 496 -22.24 -15.08 0.21
N LEU A 497 -22.27 -16.41 0.26
CA LEU A 497 -22.24 -17.24 1.47
C LEU A 497 -20.83 -17.39 2.04
#